data_AF-A0A5C1A6A0-F1
#
_entry.id   AF-A0A5C1A6A0-F1
#
_cell.length_a   1.000
_cell.length_b   1.000
_cell.length_c   1.000
_cell.angle_alpha   90.00
_cell.angle_beta   90.00
_cell.angle_gamma   90.00
#
_symmetry.space_group_name_H-M   'P 1'
#
loop_
_entity.id
_entity.type
_entity.pdbx_description
1 polymer ?
#
loop_
_entity_poly.entity_id
_entity_poly.type
_entity_poly.pdbx_seq_one_letter_code
_entity_poly.pdbx_strand_id
1 'polypeptide(L)'
;MAGLWECWKDGTTKIFTCCSITTEPNDVLRPFHDRMPVIVRPENFTEWLAAETSEKRLRELLKPYPASEMEAFPVSGHVSKVTNEGPKCLEPLAA
;
A
#
# COMPACT_ATOMS: atom_id res chain seq x y z
N MET A 1 -2.37 2.90 -3.22
CA MET A 1 -2.65 1.61 -2.55
C MET A 1 -4.14 1.57 -2.20
N ALA A 2 -4.76 0.39 -2.22
CA ALA A 2 -6.12 0.21 -1.75
C ALA A 2 -6.19 0.43 -0.24
N GLY A 3 -7.22 1.12 0.22
CA GLY A 3 -7.45 1.37 1.63
C GLY A 3 -8.91 1.71 1.93
N LEU A 4 -9.29 1.50 3.18
CA LEU A 4 -10.58 1.94 3.71
C LEU A 4 -10.33 3.15 4.59
N TRP A 5 -11.34 4.01 4.75
CA TRP A 5 -11.26 5.16 5.62
C TRP A 5 -12.58 5.35 6.38
N GLU A 6 -12.51 5.99 7.53
CA GLU A 6 -13.67 6.34 8.35
C GLU A 6 -13.48 7.72 8.98
N CYS A 7 -14.60 8.43 9.19
CA CYS A 7 -14.64 9.64 10.01
C CYS A 7 -15.29 9.32 11.35
N TRP A 8 -14.49 9.28 12.41
CA TRP A 8 -14.97 9.16 13.79
C TRP A 8 -15.18 10.56 14.40
N LYS A 9 -16.16 10.70 15.30
CA LYS A 9 -16.45 11.97 15.99
C LYS A 9 -16.17 11.83 17.49
N ASP A 10 -15.34 12.72 18.01
CA ASP A 10 -15.06 12.90 19.43
C ASP A 10 -15.61 14.26 19.91
N GLY A 11 -16.83 14.26 20.44
CA GLY A 11 -17.54 15.51 20.72
C GLY A 11 -17.69 16.37 19.45
N THR A 12 -16.99 17.51 19.42
CA THR A 12 -16.97 18.42 18.26
C THR A 12 -15.85 18.13 17.25
N THR A 13 -14.89 17.26 17.61
CA THR A 13 -13.72 16.95 16.78
C THR A 13 -14.04 15.84 15.79
N LYS A 14 -13.63 16.01 14.53
CA LYS A 14 -13.66 14.95 13.52
C LYS A 14 -12.28 14.34 13.38
N ILE A 15 -12.18 13.01 13.50
CA ILE A 15 -10.96 12.25 13.32
C ILE A 15 -11.13 11.40 12.07
N PHE A 16 -10.30 11.63 11.06
CA PHE A 16 -10.25 10.82 9.86
C PHE A 16 -9.16 9.77 10.02
N THR A 17 -9.52 8.51 9.90
CA THR A 17 -8.58 7.39 9.95
C THR A 17 -8.67 6.60 8.65
N CYS A 18 -7.58 5.91 8.31
CA CYS A 18 -7.56 4.99 7.19
C CYS A 18 -6.73 3.76 7.52
N CYS A 19 -7.00 2.68 6.79
CA CYS A 19 -6.20 1.47 6.82
C CYS A 19 -5.87 1.03 5.39
N SER A 20 -4.71 0.41 5.20
CA SER A 20 -4.35 -0.23 3.94
C SER A 20 -4.89 -1.66 3.90
N ILE A 21 -5.33 -2.09 2.72
CA ILE A 21 -5.71 -3.48 2.47
C ILE A 21 -4.46 -4.25 2.05
N THR A 22 -4.28 -5.45 2.61
CA THR A 22 -3.16 -6.35 2.29
C THR A 22 -3.67 -7.62 1.61
N THR A 23 -2.78 -8.27 0.88
CA THR A 23 -2.99 -9.54 0.17
C THR A 23 -1.73 -10.41 0.28
N GLU A 24 -1.77 -11.62 -0.26
CA GLU A 24 -0.62 -12.52 -0.42
C GLU A 24 0.51 -11.89 -1.25
N PRO A 25 1.79 -12.22 -0.99
CA PRO A 25 2.91 -11.58 -1.68
C PRO A 25 3.11 -12.18 -3.08
N ASN A 26 3.55 -11.33 -4.01
CA ASN A 26 4.11 -11.79 -5.28
C ASN A 26 5.55 -12.29 -5.12
N ASP A 27 6.18 -12.74 -6.21
CA ASP A 27 7.53 -13.33 -6.16
C ASP A 27 8.64 -12.34 -5.77
N VAL A 28 8.43 -11.03 -5.94
CA VAL A 28 9.38 -9.99 -5.50
C VAL A 28 9.34 -9.85 -3.97
N LEU A 29 8.16 -9.85 -3.36
CA LEU A 29 8.00 -9.62 -1.91
C LEU A 29 8.09 -10.91 -1.07
N ARG A 30 7.78 -12.07 -1.64
CA ARG A 30 7.74 -13.37 -0.94
C ARG A 30 9.02 -13.69 -0.13
N PRO A 31 10.24 -13.35 -0.58
CA PRO A 31 11.44 -13.57 0.22
C PRO A 31 11.53 -12.70 1.49
N PHE A 32 10.80 -11.60 1.56
CA PHE A 32 10.91 -10.59 2.63
C PHE A 32 9.72 -10.59 3.59
N HIS A 33 8.51 -10.90 3.12
CA HIS A 33 7.30 -10.88 3.93
C HIS A 33 6.20 -11.81 3.38
N ASP A 34 5.33 -12.29 4.26
CA ASP A 34 4.16 -13.13 3.94
C ASP A 34 2.93 -12.34 3.44
N ARG A 35 3.05 -11.02 3.24
CA ARG A 35 1.97 -10.11 2.86
C ARG A 35 2.50 -8.97 2.01
N MET A 36 1.64 -8.41 1.18
CA MET A 36 1.89 -7.16 0.45
C MET A 36 0.66 -6.25 0.48
N PRO A 37 0.84 -4.92 0.38
CA PRO A 37 -0.29 -4.02 0.15
C PRO A 37 -0.95 -4.31 -1.21
N VAL A 38 -2.27 -4.19 -1.28
CA VAL A 38 -2.98 -4.18 -2.56
C VAL A 38 -2.67 -2.87 -3.28
N ILE A 39 -1.98 -2.96 -4.41
CA ILE A 39 -1.67 -1.82 -5.27
C ILE A 39 -2.73 -1.80 -6.39
N VAL A 40 -3.65 -0.85 -6.32
CA VAL A 40 -4.65 -0.63 -7.39
C VAL A 40 -3.92 -0.10 -8.62
N ARG A 41 -4.25 -0.60 -9.81
CA ARG A 41 -3.70 -0.08 -11.06
C ARG A 41 -4.32 1.29 -11.40
N PRO A 42 -3.58 2.20 -12.05
CA PRO A 42 -4.09 3.52 -12.43
C PRO A 42 -5.43 3.49 -13.18
N GLU A 43 -5.61 2.55 -14.10
CA GLU A 43 -6.84 2.35 -14.87
C GLU A 43 -8.05 1.96 -14.01
N ASN A 44 -7.84 1.46 -12.79
CA ASN A 44 -8.90 1.08 -11.86
C ASN A 44 -9.12 2.12 -10.75
N PHE A 45 -8.43 3.26 -10.74
CA PHE A 45 -8.61 4.28 -9.70
C PHE A 45 -10.03 4.83 -9.65
N THR A 46 -10.62 5.16 -10.80
CA THR A 46 -12.00 5.67 -10.88
C THR A 46 -12.96 4.66 -10.27
N GLU A 47 -12.82 3.39 -10.62
CA GLU A 47 -13.65 2.31 -10.11
C GLU A 47 -13.44 2.07 -8.61
N TRP A 48 -12.20 2.14 -8.12
CA TRP A 48 -11.87 1.98 -6.71
C TRP A 48 -12.45 3.09 -5.83
N LEU A 49 -12.54 4.32 -6.36
CA LEU A 49 -12.99 5.50 -5.61
C LEU A 49 -14.49 5.79 -5.77
N ALA A 50 -15.17 5.19 -6.75
CA ALA A 50 -16.59 5.42 -7.00
C ALA A 50 -17.47 4.71 -5.95
N ALA A 51 -18.45 5.44 -5.41
CA ALA A 51 -19.39 4.92 -4.41
C ALA A 51 -20.36 3.88 -4.99
N GLU A 52 -20.56 3.92 -6.31
CA GLU A 52 -21.48 3.08 -7.06
C GLU A 52 -20.87 1.73 -7.45
N THR A 53 -19.55 1.56 -7.31
CA THR A 53 -18.88 0.30 -7.63
C THR A 53 -19.33 -0.79 -6.67
N SER A 54 -19.86 -1.89 -7.22
CA SER A 54 -20.32 -3.02 -6.40
C SER A 54 -19.18 -3.64 -5.59
N GLU A 55 -19.49 -4.13 -4.39
CA GLU A 55 -18.53 -4.86 -3.54
C GLU A 55 -17.87 -6.03 -4.27
N LYS A 56 -18.66 -6.80 -5.05
CA LYS A 56 -18.15 -7.90 -5.86
C LYS A 56 -17.03 -7.43 -6.79
N ARG A 57 -17.24 -6.29 -7.45
CA ARG A 57 -16.26 -5.74 -8.37
C ARG A 57 -15.03 -5.19 -7.65
N LEU A 58 -15.20 -4.53 -6.51
CA LEU A 58 -14.08 -4.08 -5.67
C LEU A 58 -13.21 -5.26 -5.21
N ARG A 59 -13.83 -6.38 -4.83
CA ARG A 59 -13.10 -7.61 -4.45
C ARG A 59 -12.23 -8.17 -5.57
N GLU A 60 -12.64 -8.01 -6.83
CA GLU A 60 -11.84 -8.44 -7.99
C GLU A 60 -10.54 -7.64 -8.17
N LEU A 61 -10.44 -6.45 -7.56
CA LEU A 61 -9.25 -5.60 -7.55
C LEU A 61 -8.27 -5.97 -6.42
N LEU A 62 -8.69 -6.78 -5.43
CA LEU A 62 -7.90 -7.13 -4.25
C LEU A 62 -6.92 -8.29 -4.52
N LYS A 63 -5.96 -8.06 -5.43
CA LYS A 63 -5.02 -9.09 -5.90
C LYS A 63 -3.57 -8.63 -5.75
N PRO A 64 -2.61 -9.57 -5.69
CA PRO A 64 -1.18 -9.23 -5.75
C PRO A 64 -0.85 -8.43 -7.01
N TYR A 65 0.01 -7.42 -6.85
CA TYR A 65 0.52 -6.67 -8.00
C TYR A 65 1.51 -7.53 -8.80
N PRO A 66 1.60 -7.42 -10.13
CA PRO A 66 2.51 -8.27 -10.89
C PRO A 66 3.97 -8.07 -10.54
N ALA A 67 4.66 -9.19 -10.28
CA ALA A 67 6.07 -9.21 -9.94
C ALA A 67 6.95 -8.59 -11.04
N SER A 68 6.58 -8.77 -12.32
CA SER A 68 7.30 -8.22 -13.47
C SER A 68 7.31 -6.69 -13.57
N GLU A 69 6.41 -6.02 -12.83
CA GLU A 69 6.29 -4.57 -12.77
C GLU A 69 6.80 -4.01 -11.44
N MET A 70 7.53 -4.82 -10.67
CA MET A 70 8.10 -4.44 -9.38
C MET A 70 9.59 -4.77 -9.33
N GLU A 71 10.32 -3.93 -8.60
CA GLU A 71 11.71 -4.14 -8.27
C GLU A 71 11.90 -3.96 -6.77
N ALA A 72 12.83 -4.71 -6.20
CA ALA A 72 13.29 -4.52 -4.83
C ALA A 72 14.82 -4.41 -4.85
N PHE A 73 15.35 -3.44 -4.13
CA PHE A 73 16.78 -3.23 -3.95
C PHE A 73 17.09 -2.95 -2.49
N PRO A 74 18.28 -3.32 -2.00
CA PRO A 74 18.64 -3.11 -0.60
C PRO A 74 18.91 -1.61 -0.34
N VAL A 75 18.45 -1.13 0.80
CA VAL A 75 18.70 0.22 1.31
C VAL A 75 19.37 0.15 2.68
N SER A 76 19.93 1.26 3.14
CA SER A 76 20.52 1.35 4.47
C SER A 76 19.48 1.14 5.57
N GLY A 77 19.88 0.49 6.67
CA GLY A 77 19.09 0.42 7.91
C GLY A 77 18.78 1.79 8.54
N HIS A 78 19.33 2.89 7.98
CA HIS A 78 18.92 4.25 8.27
C HIS A 78 17.39 4.43 8.26
N VAL A 79 16.68 3.77 7.33
CA VAL A 79 15.21 3.85 7.22
C VAL A 79 14.46 3.22 8.41
N SER A 80 15.11 2.36 9.19
CA SER A 80 14.46 1.64 10.30
C SER A 80 14.13 2.53 11.50
N LYS A 81 14.72 3.73 11.61
CA LYS A 81 14.41 4.67 12.68
C LYS A 81 13.37 5.67 12.19
N VAL A 82 12.19 5.67 12.78
CA VAL A 82 11.03 6.51 12.39
C VAL A 82 11.29 8.01 12.39
N THR A 83 12.30 8.50 13.12
CA THR A 83 12.68 9.92 13.12
C THR A 83 13.59 10.30 11.95
N ASN A 84 14.07 9.33 11.17
CA ASN A 84 14.90 9.58 10.00
C ASN A 84 14.00 9.78 8.79
N GLU A 85 14.19 10.90 8.09
CA GLU A 85 13.41 11.28 6.92
C GLU A 85 14.34 11.73 5.79
N GLY A 86 13.81 11.79 4.58
CA GLY A 86 14.50 12.30 3.39
C GLY A 86 15.14 11.22 2.50
N PRO A 87 15.83 11.64 1.43
CA PRO A 87 16.26 10.76 0.33
C PRO A 87 17.11 9.57 0.76
N LYS A 88 17.94 9.74 1.80
CA LYS A 88 18.81 8.69 2.37
C LYS A 88 18.07 7.43 2.82
N CYS A 89 16.76 7.53 3.09
CA CYS A 89 15.93 6.38 3.44
C CYS A 89 15.68 5.43 2.25
N LEU A 90 15.82 5.94 1.03
CA LEU A 90 15.51 5.23 -0.22
C LEU A 90 16.74 5.09 -1.13
N GLU A 91 17.87 5.68 -0.78
CA GLU A 91 19.12 5.53 -1.52
C GLU A 91 19.56 4.06 -1.52
N PRO A 92 19.80 3.45 -2.72
CA PRO A 92 20.30 2.10 -2.81
C PRO A 92 21.66 1.97 -2.10
N LEU A 93 21.90 0.82 -1.48
CA LEU A 93 23.26 0.49 -1.02
C LEU A 93 24.18 0.39 -2.25
N ALA A 94 25.33 1.06 -2.18
CA ALA A 94 26.37 0.89 -3.19
C ALA A 94 26.76 -0.60 -3.27
N ALA A 95 26.98 -1.08 -4.50
CA ALA A 95 27.37 -2.46 -4.80
C ALA A 95 28.77 -2.79 -4.25
#